data_AF-A0A939HUK5-F1
#
_entry.id   AF-A0A939HUK5-F1
#
_cell.length_a   1.000
_cell.length_b   1.000
_cell.length_c   1.000
_cell.angle_alpha   90.00
_cell.angle_beta   90.00
_cell.angle_gamma   90.00
#
_symmetry.space_group_name_H-M   'P 1'
#
loop_
_entity.id
_entity.type
_entity.pdbx_description
1 polymer ?
#
loop_
_entity_poly.entity_id
_entity_poly.type
_entity_poly.pdbx_seq_one_letter_code
_entity_poly.pdbx_strand_id
1 'polypeptide(L)'
;MENMIITIFVLCDELLKALNIKEDPQVKMTNAEVMTVGLVAAYFFGGHHDRARQFMAEHNYIKNLLSKSRLNLRLHKIDETTWMCLFQAMAQVFKELNPGQEYIIDSFPVPVYDNIRIDRCKIYTEEEYRGYIASY
;
A
#
# COMPACT_ATOMS: atom_id res chain seq x y z
N MET A 1 15.62 4.85 -4.76
CA MET A 1 14.66 3.84 -4.27
C MET A 1 14.98 3.46 -2.83
N GLU A 2 16.22 3.04 -2.53
CA GLU A 2 16.67 2.67 -1.18
C GLU A 2 16.30 3.68 -0.07
N ASN A 3 16.67 4.96 -0.21
CA ASN A 3 16.31 5.98 0.79
C ASN A 3 14.81 6.04 1.08
N MET A 4 13.97 5.89 0.06
CA MET A 4 12.51 5.88 0.24
C MET A 4 12.04 4.62 0.96
N ILE A 5 12.63 3.46 0.67
CA ILE A 5 12.33 2.21 1.40
C ILE A 5 12.69 2.35 2.87
N ILE A 6 13.88 2.90 3.16
CA ILE A 6 14.33 3.17 4.54
C ILE A 6 13.38 4.15 5.22
N THR A 7 13.01 5.25 4.56
CA THR A 7 12.06 6.23 5.09
C THR A 7 10.70 5.59 5.39
N ILE A 8 10.17 4.78 4.48
CA ILE A 8 8.91 4.04 4.68
C ILE A 8 9.02 3.14 5.92
N PHE A 9 10.10 2.37 6.02
CA PHE A 9 10.33 1.47 7.16
C PHE A 9 10.39 2.24 8.48
N VAL A 10 11.23 3.29 8.56
CA VAL A 10 11.38 4.11 9.76
C VAL A 10 10.05 4.73 10.16
N LEU A 11 9.28 5.22 9.19
CA LEU A 11 7.99 5.84 9.45
C LEU A 11 6.96 4.82 9.96
N CYS A 12 6.94 3.59 9.44
CA CYS A 12 6.11 2.52 9.99
C CYS A 12 6.55 2.10 11.41
N ASP A 13 7.86 1.95 11.64
CA ASP A 13 8.41 1.51 12.93
C ASP A 13 8.17 2.55 14.04
N GLU A 14 8.44 3.83 13.77
CA GLU A 14 8.19 4.93 14.70
C GLU A 14 6.69 5.10 14.99
N LEU A 15 5.82 4.93 13.99
CA LEU A 15 4.37 4.95 14.21
C LEU A 15 3.93 3.82 15.16
N LEU A 16 4.37 2.58 14.90
CA LEU A 16 3.99 1.43 15.73
C LEU A 16 4.48 1.59 17.18
N LYS A 17 5.70 2.14 17.36
CA LYS A 17 6.24 2.51 18.68
C LYS A 17 5.39 3.59 19.36
N ALA A 18 5.03 4.65 18.63
CA ALA A 18 4.20 5.75 19.15
C ALA A 18 2.80 5.28 19.56
N LEU A 19 2.23 4.32 18.83
CA LEU A 19 0.94 3.68 19.15
C LEU A 19 1.05 2.61 20.24
N ASN A 20 2.27 2.31 20.74
CA ASN A 20 2.55 1.26 21.71
C ASN A 20 1.98 -0.11 21.30
N ILE A 21 1.97 -0.39 20.00
CA ILE A 21 1.50 -1.67 19.45
C ILE A 21 2.60 -2.71 19.71
N LYS A 22 2.29 -3.66 20.58
CA LYS A 22 3.21 -4.74 20.93
C LYS A 22 3.02 -5.92 19.99
N GLU A 23 4.12 -6.48 19.54
CA GLU A 23 4.15 -7.67 18.71
C GLU A 23 4.47 -8.92 19.54
N ASP A 24 4.00 -10.06 19.06
CA ASP A 24 4.39 -11.34 19.62
C ASP A 24 5.89 -11.58 19.36
N PRO A 25 6.72 -11.92 20.36
CA PRO A 25 8.15 -12.19 20.17
C PRO A 25 8.47 -13.29 19.15
N GLN A 26 7.51 -14.14 18.81
CA GLN A 26 7.66 -15.24 17.86
C GLN A 26 7.40 -14.84 16.40
N VAL A 27 7.04 -13.58 16.12
CA VAL A 27 6.86 -13.14 14.73
C VAL A 27 8.18 -13.22 13.96
N LYS A 28 8.14 -13.81 12.77
CA LYS A 28 9.32 -13.89 11.89
C LYS A 28 9.61 -12.59 11.16
N MET A 29 8.58 -11.76 10.99
CA MET A 29 8.61 -10.52 10.24
C MET A 29 7.73 -9.53 11.00
N THR A 30 8.29 -8.37 11.35
CA THR A 30 7.60 -7.37 12.18
C THR A 30 6.45 -6.72 11.43
N ASN A 31 5.48 -6.10 12.11
CA ASN A 31 4.44 -5.32 11.45
C ASN A 31 5.06 -4.16 10.67
N ALA A 32 6.15 -3.54 11.17
CA ALA A 32 6.87 -2.49 10.44
C ALA A 32 7.38 -3.02 9.08
N GLU A 33 8.02 -4.18 9.07
CA GLU A 33 8.48 -4.83 7.83
C GLU A 33 7.29 -5.20 6.92
N VAL A 34 6.21 -5.76 7.47
CA VAL A 34 5.00 -6.13 6.71
C VAL A 34 4.38 -4.89 6.06
N MET A 35 4.20 -3.81 6.81
CA MET A 35 3.68 -2.54 6.32
C MET A 35 4.57 -1.97 5.22
N THR A 36 5.89 -2.03 5.42
CA THR A 36 6.88 -1.56 4.44
C THR A 36 6.71 -2.26 3.10
N VAL A 37 6.55 -3.58 3.07
CA VAL A 37 6.33 -4.30 1.80
C VAL A 37 5.04 -3.85 1.12
N GLY A 38 3.96 -3.64 1.87
CA GLY A 38 2.70 -3.14 1.32
C GLY A 38 2.83 -1.74 0.70
N LEU A 39 3.45 -0.81 1.41
CA LEU A 39 3.66 0.56 0.94
C LEU A 39 4.64 0.64 -0.24
N VAL A 40 5.71 -0.15 -0.21
CA VAL A 40 6.65 -0.27 -1.33
C VAL A 40 5.95 -0.86 -2.55
N ALA A 41 5.04 -1.82 -2.37
CA ALA A 41 4.26 -2.35 -3.48
C ALA A 41 3.37 -1.29 -4.11
N ALA A 42 2.67 -0.49 -3.30
CA ALA A 42 1.83 0.60 -3.78
C ALA A 42 2.66 1.67 -4.50
N TYR A 43 3.79 2.08 -3.93
CA TYR A 43 4.58 3.20 -4.42
C TYR A 43 5.46 2.87 -5.64
N PHE A 44 6.08 1.69 -5.68
CA PHE A 44 7.06 1.32 -6.72
C PHE A 44 6.59 0.23 -7.69
N PHE A 45 5.57 -0.55 -7.34
CA PHE A 45 5.18 -1.75 -8.09
C PHE A 45 3.69 -1.76 -8.48
N GLY A 46 3.01 -0.61 -8.45
CA GLY A 46 1.59 -0.49 -8.86
C GLY A 46 0.64 -1.39 -8.06
N GLY A 47 0.97 -1.68 -6.80
CA GLY A 47 0.19 -2.60 -5.95
C GLY A 47 0.52 -4.09 -6.14
N HIS A 48 1.50 -4.47 -6.95
CA HIS A 48 1.91 -5.86 -7.10
C HIS A 48 2.73 -6.36 -5.89
N HIS A 49 2.04 -6.77 -4.82
CA HIS A 49 2.64 -7.16 -3.53
C HIS A 49 3.70 -8.26 -3.64
N ASP A 50 3.50 -9.27 -4.51
CA ASP A 50 4.46 -10.37 -4.66
C ASP A 50 5.74 -9.95 -5.38
N ARG A 51 5.65 -8.97 -6.30
CA ARG A 51 6.82 -8.41 -7.00
C ARG A 51 7.65 -7.57 -6.04
N ALA A 52 7.00 -6.73 -5.23
CA ALA A 52 7.66 -6.00 -4.15
C ALA A 52 8.32 -6.96 -3.14
N ARG A 53 7.61 -8.01 -2.73
CA ARG A 53 8.13 -9.05 -1.85
C ARG A 53 9.42 -9.68 -2.41
N GLN A 54 9.41 -10.13 -3.67
CA GLN A 54 10.60 -10.71 -4.32
C GLN A 54 11.76 -9.71 -4.37
N PHE A 55 11.49 -8.47 -4.77
CA PHE A 55 12.49 -7.39 -4.79
C PHE A 55 13.15 -7.18 -3.41
N MET A 56 12.35 -7.14 -2.35
CA MET A 56 12.84 -6.98 -0.97
C MET A 56 13.73 -8.15 -0.52
N ALA A 57 13.45 -9.36 -1.01
CA ALA A 57 14.27 -10.55 -0.77
C ALA A 57 15.62 -10.46 -1.49
N GLU A 58 15.59 -10.16 -2.79
CA GLU A 58 16.76 -10.13 -3.67
C GLU A 58 17.79 -9.08 -3.21
N HIS A 59 17.31 -7.97 -2.65
CA HIS A 59 18.16 -6.87 -2.17
C HIS A 59 18.47 -6.97 -0.67
N ASN A 60 18.10 -8.08 0.00
CA ASN A 60 18.35 -8.32 1.42
C ASN A 60 17.79 -7.25 2.38
N TYR A 61 16.74 -6.52 1.99
CA TYR A 61 16.08 -5.56 2.87
C TYR A 61 15.34 -6.26 4.03
N ILE A 62 14.82 -7.47 3.79
CA ILE A 62 14.09 -8.25 4.79
C ILE A 62 14.64 -9.67 4.81
N LYS A 63 15.29 -10.05 5.92
CA LYS A 63 15.97 -11.35 6.06
C LYS A 63 15.01 -12.54 6.12
N ASN A 64 13.93 -12.41 6.89
CA ASN A 64 13.00 -13.50 7.17
C ASN A 64 11.66 -13.28 6.46
N LEU A 65 11.73 -13.23 5.13
CA LEU A 65 10.58 -12.88 4.31
C LEU A 65 9.49 -13.95 4.35
N LEU A 66 8.26 -13.53 4.63
CA LEU A 66 7.10 -14.41 4.59
C LEU A 66 6.77 -14.86 3.16
N SER A 67 6.10 -16.01 3.04
CA SER A 67 5.52 -16.44 1.76
C SER A 67 4.42 -15.46 1.31
N LYS A 68 4.13 -15.41 0.01
CA LYS A 68 3.09 -14.55 -0.59
C LYS A 68 1.76 -14.59 0.19
N SER A 69 1.25 -15.79 0.46
CA SER A 69 -0.01 -15.98 1.17
C SER A 69 0.07 -15.47 2.62
N ARG A 70 1.15 -15.77 3.34
CA ARG A 70 1.33 -15.35 4.74
C ARG A 70 1.53 -13.84 4.86
N LEU A 71 2.25 -13.22 3.92
CA LEU A 71 2.38 -11.76 3.84
C LEU A 71 1.02 -11.11 3.64
N ASN A 72 0.21 -11.62 2.70
CA ASN A 72 -1.13 -11.07 2.43
C ASN A 72 -2.02 -11.15 3.68
N LEU A 73 -2.05 -12.32 4.34
CA LEU A 73 -2.78 -12.48 5.59
C LEU A 73 -2.28 -11.55 6.71
N ARG A 74 -0.97 -11.29 6.79
CA ARG A 74 -0.40 -10.36 7.78
C ARG A 74 -0.78 -8.92 7.49
N LEU A 75 -0.77 -8.50 6.22
CA LEU A 75 -1.24 -7.17 5.80
C LEU A 75 -2.69 -6.95 6.21
N HIS A 76 -3.56 -7.92 5.94
CA HIS A 76 -4.98 -7.84 6.31
C HIS A 76 -5.25 -7.93 7.83
N LYS A 77 -4.28 -8.42 8.62
CA LYS A 77 -4.39 -8.50 10.08
C LYS A 77 -3.93 -7.22 10.78
N ILE A 78 -3.24 -6.32 10.08
CA ILE A 78 -2.90 -5.01 10.64
C ILE A 78 -4.20 -4.23 10.75
N ASP A 79 -4.46 -3.71 11.94
CA ASP A 79 -5.69 -3.01 12.25
C ASP A 79 -5.86 -1.77 11.36
N GLU A 80 -7.09 -1.54 10.89
CA GLU A 80 -7.40 -0.41 10.01
C GLU A 80 -7.04 0.93 10.66
N THR A 81 -7.19 1.07 11.97
CA THR A 81 -6.83 2.30 12.68
C THR A 81 -5.33 2.59 12.60
N THR A 82 -4.48 1.56 12.51
CA THR A 82 -3.02 1.73 12.33
C THR A 82 -2.72 2.36 10.97
N TRP A 83 -3.39 1.89 9.92
CA TRP A 83 -3.28 2.49 8.58
C TRP A 83 -3.85 3.91 8.56
N MET A 84 -4.98 4.15 9.21
CA MET A 84 -5.56 5.50 9.29
C MET A 84 -4.61 6.47 10.00
N CYS A 85 -4.02 6.07 11.12
CA CYS A 85 -3.05 6.91 11.85
C CYS A 85 -1.85 7.28 10.97
N LEU A 86 -1.32 6.29 10.22
CA LEU A 86 -0.24 6.51 9.25
C LEU A 86 -0.62 7.58 8.23
N PHE A 87 -1.76 7.41 7.56
CA PHE A 87 -2.20 8.32 6.50
C PHE A 87 -2.57 9.71 7.05
N GLN A 88 -3.16 9.79 8.25
CA GLN A 88 -3.46 11.05 8.91
C GLN A 88 -2.18 11.81 9.28
N ALA A 89 -1.18 11.12 9.84
CA ALA A 89 0.11 11.74 10.16
C ALA A 89 0.79 12.31 8.91
N MET A 90 0.82 11.54 7.82
CA MET A 90 1.37 12.02 6.54
C MET A 90 0.54 13.19 5.98
N ALA A 91 -0.79 13.10 6.01
CA ALA A 91 -1.66 14.16 5.52
C ALA A 91 -1.48 15.47 6.30
N GLN A 92 -1.28 15.41 7.61
CA GLN A 92 -1.00 16.58 8.43
C GLN A 92 0.31 17.25 8.02
N VAL A 93 1.38 16.47 7.85
CA VAL A 93 2.68 16.98 7.38
C VAL A 93 2.55 17.63 6.01
N PHE A 94 1.86 16.98 5.06
CA PHE A 94 1.67 17.55 3.72
C PHE A 94 0.82 18.83 3.72
N LYS A 95 -0.18 18.93 4.60
CA LYS A 95 -0.97 20.17 4.76
C LYS A 95 -0.13 21.33 5.27
N GLU A 96 0.73 21.08 6.26
CA GLU A 96 1.61 22.11 6.82
C GLU A 96 2.65 22.59 5.80
N LEU A 97 3.13 21.69 4.94
CA LEU A 97 4.05 22.02 3.86
C LEU A 97 3.37 22.68 2.64
N ASN A 98 2.04 22.68 2.57
CA ASN A 98 1.26 23.25 1.49
C ASN A 98 0.36 24.40 1.98
N PRO A 99 0.93 25.58 2.28
CA PRO A 99 0.16 26.73 2.76
C PRO A 99 -0.86 27.25 1.74
N GLY A 100 -0.63 27.02 0.44
CA GLY A 100 -1.56 27.38 -0.63
C GLY A 100 -2.83 26.53 -0.65
N GLN A 101 -2.84 25.38 0.05
CA GLN A 101 -3.95 24.42 0.03
C GLN A 101 -4.34 23.97 -1.38
N GLU A 102 -3.37 23.95 -2.30
CA GLU A 102 -3.57 23.55 -3.68
C GLU A 102 -3.33 22.04 -3.80
N TYR A 103 -4.35 21.29 -4.22
CA TYR A 103 -4.26 19.83 -4.37
C TYR A 103 -4.57 19.45 -5.82
N ILE A 104 -3.70 18.62 -6.40
CA ILE A 104 -4.00 17.94 -7.66
C ILE A 104 -4.66 16.61 -7.28
N ILE A 105 -5.97 16.52 -7.52
CA ILE A 105 -6.71 15.28 -7.35
C ILE A 105 -6.69 14.55 -8.68
N ASP A 106 -5.94 13.46 -8.77
CA ASP A 106 -5.94 12.58 -9.92
C ASP A 106 -7.12 11.59 -9.81
N SER A 107 -8.34 12.11 -9.86
CA SER A 107 -9.56 11.30 -9.90
C SER A 107 -9.89 10.98 -11.36
N PHE A 108 -9.11 10.08 -11.97
CA PHE A 108 -9.60 9.39 -13.16
C PHE A 108 -10.45 8.22 -12.73
N PRO A 109 -11.65 8.02 -13.32
CA PRO A 109 -12.35 6.76 -13.15
C PRO A 109 -11.41 5.66 -13.63
N VAL A 110 -10.97 4.80 -12.72
CA VAL A 110 -10.19 3.64 -13.08
C VAL A 110 -11.16 2.71 -13.81
N PRO A 111 -10.93 2.37 -15.08
CA PRO A 111 -11.80 1.45 -15.78
C PRO A 111 -11.85 0.12 -15.02
N VAL A 112 -13.02 -0.24 -14.51
CA VAL A 112 -13.16 -1.41 -13.61
C VAL A 112 -13.47 -2.68 -14.41
N TYR A 113 -14.09 -2.53 -15.58
CA TYR A 113 -14.50 -3.65 -16.43
C TYR A 113 -14.13 -3.43 -17.87
N ASP A 114 -13.65 -4.48 -18.54
CA ASP A 114 -13.60 -4.50 -20.00
C ASP A 114 -15.02 -4.32 -20.57
N ASN A 115 -15.16 -3.58 -21.68
CA ASN A 115 -16.44 -3.39 -22.37
C ASN A 115 -17.23 -4.70 -22.59
N ILE A 116 -16.55 -5.81 -22.85
CA ILE A 116 -17.16 -7.14 -23.05
C ILE A 116 -17.84 -7.74 -21.80
N ARG A 117 -17.60 -7.20 -20.61
CA ARG A 117 -18.11 -7.72 -19.33
C ARG A 117 -19.15 -6.80 -18.68
N ILE A 118 -19.54 -5.74 -19.37
CA ILE A 118 -20.32 -4.67 -18.77
C ILE A 118 -21.73 -5.08 -18.34
N ASP A 119 -22.40 -5.91 -19.14
CA ASP A 119 -23.77 -6.39 -18.84
C ASP A 119 -23.84 -7.22 -17.55
N ARG A 120 -22.68 -7.63 -17.01
CA ARG A 120 -22.56 -8.41 -15.78
C ARG A 120 -21.97 -7.62 -14.61
N CYS A 121 -21.74 -6.32 -14.79
CA CYS A 121 -21.22 -5.48 -13.73
C CYS A 121 -22.27 -5.27 -12.64
N LYS A 122 -21.86 -5.39 -11.37
CA LYS A 122 -22.70 -5.19 -10.19
C LYS A 122 -22.22 -4.06 -9.27
N ILE A 123 -21.03 -3.52 -9.53
CA ILE A 123 -20.34 -2.60 -8.61
C ILE A 123 -20.41 -1.16 -9.13
N TYR A 124 -20.16 -0.95 -10.44
CA TYR A 124 -20.20 0.36 -11.08
C TYR A 124 -20.92 0.27 -12.43
N THR A 125 -22.03 0.97 -12.58
CA THR A 125 -22.91 0.82 -13.76
C THR A 125 -22.78 1.94 -14.78
N GLU A 126 -22.14 3.03 -14.39
CA GLU A 126 -21.99 4.26 -15.15
C GLU A 126 -20.97 4.09 -16.29
N GLU A 127 -21.15 4.85 -17.37
CA GLU A 127 -20.29 4.72 -18.56
C GLU A 127 -18.83 5.11 -18.29
N GLU A 128 -18.60 5.96 -17.30
CA GLU A 128 -17.27 6.45 -16.90
C GLU A 128 -16.34 5.33 -16.38
N TYR A 129 -16.88 4.19 -15.91
CA TYR A 129 -16.10 3.06 -15.38
C TYR A 129 -15.81 1.97 -16.43
N ARG A 130 -16.16 2.21 -17.71
CA ARG A 130 -15.98 1.27 -18.81
C ARG A 130 -14.55 1.30 -19.34
N GLY A 131 -13.87 0.16 -19.27
CA GLY A 131 -12.56 -0.06 -19.85
C GLY A 131 -12.62 -0.15 -21.36
N TYR A 132 -11.89 0.77 -22.01
CA TYR A 132 -11.64 0.72 -23.44
C TYR A 132 -10.43 -0.16 -23.74
N ILE A 133 -10.67 -1.25 -24.47
CA ILE A 133 -9.61 -2.02 -25.13
C ILE A 133 -9.70 -1.64 -26.61
N ALA A 134 -8.73 -0.86 -27.11
CA ALA A 134 -8.47 -0.83 -28.55
C ALA A 134 -8.07 -2.27 -28.93
N SER A 135 -8.87 -2.92 -29.75
CA SER A 135 -8.60 -4.28 -30.23
C SER A 135 -7.18 -4.39 -30.80
N TYR A 136 -6.54 -5.54 -30.53
CA TYR A 136 -5.24 -6.01 -31.00
C TYR A 136 -4.89 -5.65 -32.45
#